data_AF-A0A944IPZ7-F1
#
_entry.id   AF-A0A944IPZ7-F1
#
_cell.length_a   1.000
_cell.length_b   1.000
_cell.length_c   1.000
_cell.angle_alpha   90.00
_cell.angle_beta   90.00
_cell.angle_gamma   90.00
#
_symmetry.space_group_name_H-M   'P 1'
#
loop_
_entity.id
_entity.type
_entity.pdbx_description
1 polymer ?
#
loop_
_entity_poly.entity_id
_entity_poly.type
_entity_poly.pdbx_seq_one_letter_code
_entity_poly.pdbx_strand_id
1 'polypeptide(L)'
;MDVIKKLFLYSLLIGLSNLVSAQKDVKSDIWSGIYVVRSVNKESSEIVDTLIINRTKDADPKKVAARYESDLARWTIFSKKDGDKGKAVIKRFLFDIKNKEDGYKEFGWTDLHEKGKMNCIDGGHFFICQTEPDTKVSFSKDEAYPTKTGIFGIWLDYGIAELEKIEN
;
A
#
# COMPACT_ATOMS: atom_id res chain seq x y z
N MET A 1 30.55 47.93 -17.04
CA MET A 1 30.16 47.32 -15.74
C MET A 1 28.72 46.77 -15.74
N ASP A 2 27.93 46.99 -16.80
CA ASP A 2 26.52 46.55 -16.86
C ASP A 2 26.27 45.15 -17.45
N VAL A 3 27.17 44.65 -18.31
CA VAL A 3 26.98 43.34 -18.97
C VAL A 3 27.19 42.19 -17.98
N ILE A 4 28.17 42.30 -17.07
CA ILE A 4 28.50 41.28 -16.06
C ILE A 4 27.38 41.14 -15.03
N LYS A 5 26.72 42.26 -14.65
CA LYS A 5 25.55 42.24 -13.75
C LYS A 5 24.32 41.58 -14.39
N LYS A 6 24.11 41.78 -15.70
CA LYS A 6 23.00 41.14 -16.43
C LYS A 6 23.22 39.64 -16.63
N LEU A 7 24.45 39.19 -16.88
CA LEU A 7 24.77 37.76 -16.98
C LEU A 7 24.55 37.03 -15.65
N PHE A 8 24.93 37.67 -14.53
CA PHE A 8 24.77 37.08 -13.19
C PHE A 8 23.30 36.86 -12.81
N LEU A 9 22.40 37.79 -13.19
CA LEU A 9 20.96 37.63 -12.97
C LEU A 9 20.37 36.48 -13.80
N TYR A 10 20.82 36.29 -15.04
CA TYR A 10 20.33 35.21 -15.91
C TYR A 10 20.76 33.83 -15.40
N SER A 11 21.97 33.69 -14.87
CA SER A 11 22.44 32.44 -14.26
C SER A 11 21.71 32.10 -12.95
N LEU A 12 21.27 33.11 -12.18
CA LEU A 12 20.48 32.88 -10.96
C LEU A 12 19.06 32.37 -11.26
N LEU A 13 18.45 32.81 -12.35
CA LEU A 13 17.11 32.41 -12.78
C LEU A 13 17.04 30.98 -13.33
N ILE A 14 18.12 30.45 -13.91
CA ILE A 14 18.20 29.07 -14.40
C ILE A 14 18.55 28.08 -13.26
N GLY A 15 19.20 28.56 -12.19
CA GLY A 15 19.52 27.74 -11.02
C GLY A 15 18.31 27.41 -10.12
N LEU A 16 17.29 28.27 -10.10
CA LEU A 16 16.11 28.11 -9.24
C LEU A 16 15.05 27.16 -9.80
N SER A 17 15.01 26.92 -11.11
CA SER A 17 14.04 26.02 -11.75
C SER A 17 14.35 24.53 -11.58
N ASN A 18 15.55 24.16 -11.13
CA ASN A 18 15.93 22.76 -10.89
C ASN A 18 15.75 22.29 -9.43
N LEU A 19 15.36 23.18 -8.51
CA LEU A 19 15.17 22.84 -7.10
C LEU A 19 13.77 22.28 -6.77
N VAL A 20 12.84 22.31 -7.73
CA VAL A 20 11.46 21.85 -7.51
C VAL A 20 11.29 20.34 -7.69
N SER A 21 12.21 19.65 -8.37
CA SER A 21 12.06 18.21 -8.66
C SER A 21 12.65 17.28 -7.57
N ALA A 22 12.92 17.79 -6.37
CA ALA A 22 13.48 17.01 -5.26
C ALA A 22 12.46 16.62 -4.18
N GLN A 23 11.15 16.82 -4.40
CA GLN A 23 10.14 16.04 -3.68
C GLN A 23 10.19 14.60 -4.19
N LYS A 24 11.17 13.85 -3.68
CA LYS A 24 11.15 12.38 -3.73
C LYS A 24 9.79 11.95 -3.20
N ASP A 25 9.15 11.06 -3.93
CA ASP A 25 7.90 10.37 -3.58
C ASP A 25 7.97 9.84 -2.14
N VAL A 26 7.60 10.66 -1.17
CA VAL A 26 7.00 10.17 0.06
C VAL A 26 5.67 9.62 -0.42
N LYS A 27 5.64 8.35 -0.87
CA LYS A 27 4.40 7.63 -1.15
C LYS A 27 3.51 7.93 0.05
N SER A 28 2.47 8.74 -0.16
CA SER A 28 1.59 9.20 0.90
C SER A 28 1.13 7.96 1.66
N ASP A 29 1.15 8.04 2.98
CA ASP A 29 0.65 6.93 3.78
C ASP A 29 -0.86 6.78 3.54
N ILE A 30 -1.20 5.84 2.66
CA ILE A 30 -2.58 5.53 2.29
C ILE A 30 -3.23 4.54 3.28
N TRP A 31 -2.43 3.94 4.17
CA TRP A 31 -2.84 2.77 4.95
C TRP A 31 -3.15 3.09 6.41
N SER A 32 -2.55 4.12 7.00
CA SER A 32 -2.89 4.46 8.39
C SER A 32 -4.35 4.88 8.52
N GLY A 33 -5.04 4.38 9.54
CA GLY A 33 -6.43 4.67 9.82
C GLY A 33 -7.16 3.54 10.53
N ILE A 34 -8.46 3.72 10.73
CA ILE A 34 -9.36 2.72 11.31
C ILE A 34 -10.26 2.16 10.21
N TYR A 35 -10.34 0.83 10.16
CA TYR A 35 -11.05 0.09 9.11
C TYR A 35 -12.10 -0.83 9.73
N VAL A 36 -13.34 -0.73 9.26
CA VAL A 36 -14.38 -1.72 9.55
C VAL A 36 -14.22 -2.87 8.57
N VAL A 37 -14.17 -4.10 9.08
CA VAL A 37 -14.07 -5.30 8.24
C VAL A 37 -15.43 -5.96 8.12
N ARG A 38 -15.86 -6.21 6.89
CA ARG A 38 -17.13 -6.88 6.59
C ARG A 38 -16.91 -8.18 5.85
N SER A 39 -17.54 -9.26 6.30
CA SER A 39 -17.55 -10.50 5.54
C SER A 39 -18.27 -10.32 4.21
N VAL A 40 -17.78 -11.04 3.19
CA VAL A 40 -18.41 -11.12 1.88
C VAL A 40 -19.11 -12.48 1.78
N ASN A 41 -20.25 -12.62 2.45
CA ASN A 41 -21.10 -13.79 2.33
C ASN A 41 -22.31 -13.45 1.43
N LYS A 42 -22.85 -14.43 0.71
CA LYS A 42 -23.95 -14.22 -0.26
C LYS A 42 -25.25 -13.70 0.36
N GLU A 43 -25.40 -13.80 1.69
CA GLU A 43 -26.68 -13.55 2.38
C GLU A 43 -26.63 -12.38 3.39
N SER A 44 -25.45 -11.98 3.87
CA SER A 44 -25.29 -10.83 4.77
C SER A 44 -23.89 -10.22 4.69
N SER A 45 -23.79 -8.90 4.94
CA SER A 45 -22.53 -8.18 5.10
C SER A 45 -22.36 -7.80 6.57
N GLU A 46 -21.89 -8.74 7.36
CA GLU A 46 -21.71 -8.57 8.80
C GLU A 46 -20.36 -7.93 9.11
N ILE A 47 -20.35 -7.01 10.08
CA ILE A 47 -19.09 -6.49 10.62
C ILE A 47 -18.46 -7.61 11.44
N VAL A 48 -17.27 -8.04 11.04
CA VAL A 48 -16.55 -9.15 11.70
C VAL A 48 -15.38 -8.67 12.54
N ASP A 49 -14.87 -7.47 12.29
CA ASP A 49 -13.77 -6.87 13.05
C ASP A 49 -13.65 -5.35 12.81
N THR A 50 -12.77 -4.70 13.56
CA THR A 50 -12.23 -3.37 13.28
C THR A 50 -10.71 -3.43 13.37
N LEU A 51 -10.04 -3.05 12.29
CA LEU A 51 -8.57 -2.99 12.23
C LEU A 51 -8.10 -1.56 12.43
N ILE A 52 -7.04 -1.38 13.20
CA ILE A 52 -6.32 -0.12 13.32
C ILE A 52 -4.96 -0.33 12.67
N ILE A 53 -4.68 0.42 11.61
CA ILE A 53 -3.40 0.40 10.91
C ILE A 53 -2.68 1.71 11.21
N ASN A 54 -1.40 1.63 11.56
CA ASN A 54 -0.58 2.79 11.86
C ASN A 54 0.80 2.63 11.23
N ARG A 55 1.34 3.71 10.65
CA ARG A 55 2.75 3.76 10.26
C ARG A 55 3.62 3.49 11.48
N THR A 56 4.63 2.66 11.29
CA THR A 56 5.67 2.46 12.30
C THR A 56 7.04 2.78 11.71
N LYS A 57 8.08 2.64 12.54
CA LYS A 57 9.46 2.83 12.10
C LYS A 57 9.76 1.89 10.93
N ASP A 58 10.40 2.42 9.89
CA ASP A 58 10.92 1.63 8.79
C ASP A 58 11.84 0.51 9.32
N ALA A 59 11.86 -0.60 8.60
CA ALA A 59 12.71 -1.72 8.97
C ALA A 59 14.19 -1.33 8.86
N ASP A 60 15.00 -1.87 9.77
CA ASP A 60 16.45 -1.69 9.71
C ASP A 60 17.00 -2.44 8.48
N PRO A 61 17.63 -1.74 7.51
CA PRO A 61 18.16 -2.39 6.30
C PRO A 61 19.15 -3.51 6.61
N LYS A 62 19.82 -3.47 7.78
CA LYS A 62 20.77 -4.51 8.20
C LYS A 62 20.09 -5.75 8.80
N LYS A 63 18.79 -5.70 9.07
CA LYS A 63 18.03 -6.77 9.73
C LYS A 63 16.92 -7.36 8.87
N VAL A 64 16.78 -6.90 7.63
CA VAL A 64 15.84 -7.47 6.66
C VAL A 64 16.57 -8.36 5.67
N ALA A 65 15.87 -9.35 5.11
CA ALA A 65 16.41 -10.12 4.00
C ALA A 65 16.67 -9.21 2.80
N ALA A 66 17.71 -9.51 2.01
CA ALA A 66 18.17 -8.69 0.88
C ALA A 66 17.04 -8.31 -0.09
N ARG A 67 16.09 -9.22 -0.34
CA ARG A 67 14.92 -8.96 -1.19
C ARG A 67 14.07 -7.77 -0.74
N TYR A 68 14.03 -7.46 0.56
CA TYR A 68 13.23 -6.37 1.10
C TYR A 68 13.99 -5.04 1.25
N GLU A 69 15.26 -4.97 0.84
CA GLU A 69 16.07 -3.75 0.97
C GLU A 69 15.52 -2.59 0.14
N SER A 70 14.84 -2.87 -0.97
CA SER A 70 14.20 -1.85 -1.81
C SER A 70 12.91 -1.27 -1.19
N ASP A 71 12.34 -1.92 -0.17
CA ASP A 71 11.18 -1.40 0.56
C ASP A 71 11.19 -1.70 2.07
N LEU A 72 11.64 -0.71 2.83
CA LEU A 72 11.72 -0.76 4.28
C LEU A 72 10.46 -0.26 4.99
N ALA A 73 9.45 0.21 4.26
CA ALA A 73 8.23 0.77 4.83
C ALA A 73 7.47 -0.26 5.68
N ARG A 74 7.08 0.12 6.91
CA ARG A 74 6.33 -0.76 7.82
C ARG A 74 5.13 -0.07 8.43
N TRP A 75 4.11 -0.87 8.71
CA TRP A 75 2.95 -0.49 9.50
C TRP A 75 2.73 -1.52 10.60
N THR A 76 2.08 -1.11 11.68
CA THR A 76 1.46 -2.03 12.62
C THR A 76 -0.02 -2.12 12.31
N ILE A 77 -0.57 -3.32 12.34
CA ILE A 77 -2.01 -3.55 12.36
C ILE A 77 -2.41 -4.10 13.72
N PHE A 78 -3.62 -3.75 14.15
CA PHE A 78 -4.22 -4.23 15.38
C PHE A 78 -5.69 -4.59 15.13
N SER A 79 -6.05 -5.85 15.37
CA SER A 79 -7.45 -6.30 15.41
C SER A 79 -8.07 -5.96 16.76
N LYS A 80 -9.19 -5.21 16.75
CA LYS A 80 -9.95 -4.95 17.99
C LYS A 80 -10.58 -6.23 18.54
N LYS A 81 -10.98 -7.16 17.68
CA LYS A 81 -11.55 -8.46 18.09
C LYS A 81 -10.53 -9.32 18.83
N ASP A 82 -9.30 -9.38 18.36
CA ASP A 82 -8.26 -10.27 18.91
C ASP A 82 -7.39 -9.59 19.99
N GLY A 83 -7.57 -8.29 20.22
CA GLY A 83 -6.82 -7.52 21.20
C GLY A 83 -5.31 -7.59 20.97
N ASP A 84 -4.53 -7.71 22.05
CA ASP A 84 -3.05 -7.72 21.96
C ASP A 84 -2.50 -8.87 21.10
N LYS A 85 -3.24 -9.98 20.96
CA LYS A 85 -2.87 -11.09 20.08
C LYS A 85 -3.05 -10.77 18.59
N GLY A 86 -3.87 -9.78 18.29
CA GLY A 86 -4.17 -9.30 16.94
C GLY A 86 -3.18 -8.26 16.41
N LYS A 87 -2.04 -8.06 17.08
CA LYS A 87 -1.02 -7.09 16.66
C LYS A 87 0.03 -7.73 15.76
N ALA A 88 0.21 -7.18 14.56
CA ALA A 88 1.26 -7.61 13.64
C ALA A 88 1.97 -6.42 12.99
N VAL A 89 3.21 -6.65 12.52
CA VAL A 89 3.92 -5.70 11.66
C VAL A 89 3.74 -6.16 10.22
N ILE A 90 3.28 -5.26 9.37
CA ILE A 90 3.00 -5.50 7.96
C ILE A 90 3.86 -4.60 7.07
N LYS A 91 4.00 -5.00 5.82
CA LYS A 91 4.84 -4.34 4.80
C LYS A 91 4.07 -4.24 3.49
N ARG A 92 4.53 -3.47 2.51
CA ARG A 92 3.93 -3.52 1.17
C ARG A 92 4.27 -4.83 0.46
N PHE A 93 3.43 -5.19 -0.51
CA PHE A 93 3.85 -6.12 -1.54
C PHE A 93 5.12 -5.60 -2.21
N LEU A 94 6.10 -6.49 -2.35
CA LEU A 94 7.37 -6.14 -2.96
C LEU A 94 7.19 -6.03 -4.47
N PHE A 95 7.62 -4.92 -5.03
CA PHE A 95 7.60 -4.66 -6.47
C PHE A 95 8.92 -4.02 -6.87
N ASP A 96 9.84 -4.87 -7.31
CA ASP A 96 11.18 -4.52 -7.74
C ASP A 96 11.57 -5.38 -8.94
N ILE A 97 11.17 -4.90 -10.12
CA ILE A 97 11.42 -5.58 -11.39
C ILE A 97 12.91 -5.78 -11.66
N LYS A 98 13.79 -4.89 -11.18
CA LYS A 98 15.23 -5.03 -11.35
C LYS A 98 15.76 -6.27 -10.62
N ASN A 99 15.19 -6.56 -9.46
CA ASN A 99 15.52 -7.74 -8.64
C ASN A 99 14.57 -8.93 -8.87
N LYS A 100 13.74 -8.89 -9.92
CA LYS A 100 12.75 -9.94 -10.28
C LYS A 100 11.71 -10.20 -9.19
N GLU A 101 11.39 -9.18 -8.40
CA GLU A 101 10.38 -9.26 -7.35
C GLU A 101 9.09 -8.60 -7.85
N ASP A 102 8.03 -9.39 -7.95
CA ASP A 102 6.69 -8.92 -8.31
C ASP A 102 5.66 -9.70 -7.48
N GLY A 103 5.31 -9.13 -6.32
CA GLY A 103 4.31 -9.70 -5.42
C GLY A 103 2.88 -9.67 -5.97
N TYR A 104 2.62 -8.91 -7.03
CA TYR A 104 1.30 -8.80 -7.65
C TYR A 104 1.06 -9.86 -8.73
N LYS A 105 2.14 -10.47 -9.24
CA LYS A 105 2.12 -11.44 -10.34
C LYS A 105 1.23 -12.66 -10.06
N GLU A 106 1.30 -13.20 -8.84
CA GLU A 106 0.56 -14.41 -8.47
C GLU A 106 -0.96 -14.23 -8.60
N PHE A 107 -1.44 -13.02 -8.37
CA PHE A 107 -2.86 -12.67 -8.45
C PHE A 107 -3.26 -12.05 -9.80
N GLY A 108 -2.30 -11.89 -10.72
CA GLY A 108 -2.52 -11.23 -12.01
C GLY A 108 -2.78 -9.72 -11.89
N TRP A 109 -2.26 -9.06 -10.85
CA TRP A 109 -2.49 -7.63 -10.59
C TRP A 109 -1.33 -6.72 -11.01
N THR A 110 -0.26 -7.26 -11.61
CA THR A 110 0.92 -6.50 -12.05
C THR A 110 0.53 -5.26 -12.86
N ASP A 111 -0.27 -5.43 -13.91
CA ASP A 111 -0.71 -4.33 -14.77
C ASP A 111 -1.52 -3.26 -14.02
N LEU A 112 -2.31 -3.66 -13.01
CA LEU A 112 -3.06 -2.70 -12.18
C LEU A 112 -2.11 -1.91 -11.29
N HIS A 113 -1.10 -2.57 -10.71
CA HIS A 113 -0.11 -1.91 -9.88
C HIS A 113 0.74 -0.93 -10.69
N GLU A 114 1.22 -1.33 -11.87
CA GLU A 114 2.01 -0.47 -12.76
C GLU A 114 1.24 0.79 -13.20
N LYS A 115 -0.10 0.69 -13.30
CA LYS A 115 -0.99 1.83 -13.58
C LYS A 115 -1.35 2.65 -12.35
N GLY A 116 -0.83 2.33 -11.17
CA GLY A 116 -1.14 2.98 -9.90
C GLY A 116 -2.54 2.67 -9.35
N LYS A 117 -3.23 1.66 -9.89
CA LYS A 117 -4.61 1.27 -9.56
C LYS A 117 -4.71 0.14 -8.55
N MET A 118 -3.59 -0.45 -8.14
CA MET A 118 -3.56 -1.48 -7.11
C MET A 118 -2.38 -1.23 -6.18
N ASN A 119 -2.63 -1.25 -4.87
CA ASN A 119 -1.58 -1.24 -3.85
C ASN A 119 -1.94 -2.27 -2.79
N CYS A 120 -0.98 -3.07 -2.33
CA CYS A 120 -1.23 -4.07 -1.30
C CYS A 120 -0.21 -4.00 -0.17
N ILE A 121 -0.68 -4.33 1.04
CA ILE A 121 0.14 -4.62 2.22
C ILE A 121 -0.03 -6.08 2.63
N ASP A 122 1.09 -6.69 3.00
CA ASP A 122 1.31 -8.09 3.33
C ASP A 122 1.56 -8.28 4.83
N GLY A 123 0.68 -9.04 5.47
CA GLY A 123 0.79 -9.51 6.85
C GLY A 123 1.12 -11.00 6.99
N GLY A 124 1.54 -11.67 5.92
CA GLY A 124 1.96 -13.08 5.87
C GLY A 124 0.80 -14.03 5.61
N HIS A 125 -0.17 -14.09 6.52
CA HIS A 125 -1.38 -14.94 6.39
C HIS A 125 -2.61 -14.18 5.89
N PHE A 126 -2.48 -12.87 5.76
CA PHE A 126 -3.51 -12.00 5.20
C PHE A 126 -2.86 -10.86 4.42
N PHE A 127 -3.60 -10.35 3.46
CA PHE A 127 -3.22 -9.19 2.65
C PHE A 127 -4.35 -8.16 2.71
N ILE A 128 -4.02 -6.88 2.64
CA ILE A 128 -5.00 -5.79 2.45
C ILE A 128 -4.60 -5.03 1.20
N CYS A 129 -5.55 -4.85 0.29
CA CYS A 129 -5.32 -4.24 -1.00
C CYS A 129 -6.29 -3.08 -1.22
N GLN A 130 -5.82 -2.04 -1.89
CA GLN A 130 -6.57 -0.87 -2.32
C GLN A 130 -6.58 -0.84 -3.85
N THR A 131 -7.75 -0.64 -4.42
CA THR A 131 -7.99 -0.43 -5.85
C THR A 131 -9.18 0.53 -6.06
N GLU A 132 -9.60 0.72 -7.30
CA GLU A 132 -10.82 1.49 -7.62
C GLU A 132 -12.06 0.67 -7.20
N PRO A 133 -13.09 1.29 -6.62
CA PRO A 133 -14.39 0.62 -6.41
C PRO A 133 -14.91 -0.05 -7.68
N ASP A 134 -15.67 -1.12 -7.52
CA ASP A 134 -16.20 -2.00 -8.57
C ASP A 134 -15.14 -2.72 -9.42
N THR A 135 -13.85 -2.60 -9.07
CA THR A 135 -12.81 -3.41 -9.72
C THR A 135 -13.00 -4.89 -9.38
N LYS A 136 -13.01 -5.72 -10.42
CA LYS A 136 -13.06 -7.18 -10.28
C LYS A 136 -11.66 -7.70 -9.95
N VAL A 137 -11.49 -8.27 -8.77
CA VAL A 137 -10.23 -8.86 -8.31
C VAL A 137 -10.36 -10.38 -8.24
N SER A 138 -9.37 -11.09 -8.76
CA SER A 138 -9.29 -12.55 -8.68
C SER A 138 -8.30 -12.94 -7.59
N PHE A 139 -8.68 -13.87 -6.71
CA PHE A 139 -7.84 -14.34 -5.62
C PHE A 139 -7.56 -15.84 -5.69
N SER A 140 -8.30 -16.57 -6.54
CA SER A 140 -8.02 -17.93 -6.95
C SER A 140 -8.39 -18.09 -8.43
N LYS A 141 -8.10 -19.25 -9.04
CA LYS A 141 -8.41 -19.50 -10.46
C LYS A 141 -9.90 -19.39 -10.78
N ASP A 142 -10.76 -19.64 -9.79
CA ASP A 142 -12.20 -19.81 -9.98
C ASP A 142 -13.03 -18.75 -9.25
N GLU A 143 -12.40 -17.90 -8.42
CA GLU A 143 -13.11 -16.91 -7.62
C GLU A 143 -12.63 -15.49 -7.94
N ALA A 144 -13.59 -14.70 -8.40
CA ALA A 144 -13.40 -13.28 -8.67
C ALA A 144 -14.52 -12.49 -8.01
N TYR A 145 -14.14 -11.35 -7.41
CA TYR A 145 -15.01 -10.55 -6.59
C TYR A 145 -14.96 -9.09 -7.03
N PRO A 146 -16.11 -8.43 -7.30
CA PRO A 146 -16.16 -6.99 -7.50
C PRO A 146 -16.06 -6.29 -6.15
N THR A 147 -14.98 -5.54 -5.94
CA THR A 147 -14.79 -4.77 -4.70
C THR A 147 -15.83 -3.66 -4.59
N LYS A 148 -16.44 -3.45 -3.44
CA LYS A 148 -17.46 -2.40 -3.23
C LYS A 148 -16.84 -1.07 -2.81
N THR A 149 -15.92 -1.14 -1.85
CA THR A 149 -15.29 0.07 -1.28
C THR A 149 -14.00 0.45 -1.98
N GLY A 150 -13.45 -0.46 -2.79
CA GLY A 150 -12.09 -0.36 -3.31
C GLY A 150 -11.01 -0.75 -2.29
N ILE A 151 -11.35 -1.15 -1.05
CA ILE A 151 -10.39 -1.72 -0.10
C ILE A 151 -10.90 -3.10 0.33
N PHE A 152 -10.07 -4.10 0.15
CA PHE A 152 -10.43 -5.48 0.45
C PHE A 152 -9.26 -6.20 1.10
N GLY A 153 -9.59 -7.22 1.89
CA GLY A 153 -8.60 -8.06 2.53
C GLY A 153 -8.80 -9.50 2.08
N ILE A 154 -7.69 -10.23 1.96
CA ILE A 154 -7.69 -11.65 1.68
C ILE A 154 -7.05 -12.33 2.87
N TRP A 155 -7.79 -13.22 3.51
CA TRP A 155 -7.27 -14.14 4.51
C TRP A 155 -7.18 -15.51 3.87
N LEU A 156 -6.00 -16.15 3.95
CA LEU A 156 -5.78 -17.44 3.27
C LEU A 156 -6.78 -18.53 3.70
N ASP A 157 -7.24 -18.50 4.95
CA ASP A 157 -8.18 -19.50 5.50
C ASP A 157 -9.66 -19.08 5.43
N TYR A 158 -9.95 -17.79 5.18
CA TYR A 158 -11.31 -17.22 5.32
C TYR A 158 -11.83 -16.50 4.07
N GLY A 159 -11.00 -16.37 3.03
CA GLY A 159 -11.38 -15.73 1.78
C GLY A 159 -11.34 -14.20 1.85
N ILE A 160 -12.20 -13.55 1.07
CA ILE A 160 -12.25 -12.10 0.93
C ILE A 160 -13.13 -11.44 2.00
N ALA A 161 -12.67 -10.31 2.53
CA ALA A 161 -13.47 -9.35 3.27
C ALA A 161 -13.40 -7.96 2.63
N GLU A 162 -14.47 -7.17 2.78
CA GLU A 162 -14.49 -5.75 2.44
C GLU A 162 -13.97 -4.94 3.63
N LEU A 163 -13.19 -3.90 3.36
CA LEU A 163 -12.71 -2.97 4.37
C LEU A 163 -13.20 -1.57 4.06
N GLU A 164 -13.78 -0.91 5.06
CA GLU A 164 -14.20 0.49 4.94
C GLU A 164 -13.36 1.34 5.89
N LYS A 165 -12.60 2.29 5.35
CA LYS A 165 -11.84 3.24 6.15
C LYS A 165 -12.78 4.29 6.74
N ILE A 166 -12.89 4.33 8.07
CA ILE A 166 -13.80 5.23 8.80
C ILE A 166 -13.07 6.42 9.46
N GLU A 167 -11.74 6.33 9.60
CA GLU A 167 -10.89 7.38 10.18
C GLU A 167 -9.48 7.32 9.58
N ASN A 168 -8.79 8.47 9.50
CA ASN A 168 -7.40 8.60 9.03
C ASN A 168 -6.39 8.63 10.18
#